data_AF-A0A9P6LHL5-F1
#
_entry.id   AF-A0A9P6LHL5-F1
#
_cell.length_a   1.000
_cell.length_b   1.000
_cell.length_c   1.000
_cell.angle_alpha   90.00
_cell.angle_beta   90.00
_cell.angle_gamma   90.00
#
_symmetry.space_group_name_H-M   'P 1'
#
loop_
_entity.id
_entity.type
_entity.pdbx_description
1 polymer ?
#
loop_
_entity_poly.entity_id
_entity_poly.type
_entity_poly.pdbx_seq_one_letter_code
_entity_poly.pdbx_strand_id
1 'polypeptide(L)'
;MSAPYMDTCHAGFEAERSEVSTTAYHYQVDVTRRADFNSTRHAVESMSFRMAANGQIRLIGIPRNFFTGQSPYNFQGDLVIRPREQAGILPQRASFEPPTPHALNFFTDASFPGKDSWEGAPRISSPKNPASMAIAWKSWPGIANTKYNKRSFQLVGCTDFRVAELHALVLALETATVVCRLQPKMQRVSIFSDCQDAIRKLMKADSESNRNDPLVRRAVDASHNLDKKGIRVLVHWVPGHANIEGNEVVDDLAWRTRICKNPKAMPAEIPVLMKEYEIPEHLLAIEETNHIDFHKSRKARLSPYHQTLPAPSYQSLPWNNQTPMGAFQYPAPVVF
;
A
#
# COMPACT_ATOMS: atom_id res chain seq x y z
N MET A 1 40.18 -18.14 23.06
CA MET A 1 39.40 -18.63 21.90
C MET A 1 37.96 -18.80 22.37
N SER A 2 37.12 -17.80 22.11
CA SER A 2 35.73 -17.72 22.55
C SER A 2 34.82 -18.02 21.35
N ALA A 3 33.90 -18.97 21.51
CA ALA A 3 32.87 -19.30 20.52
C ALA A 3 31.81 -18.18 20.44
N PRO A 4 31.25 -17.87 19.26
CA PRO A 4 30.22 -16.85 19.14
C PRO A 4 28.85 -17.38 19.56
N TYR A 5 28.13 -16.50 20.24
CA TYR A 5 26.76 -16.63 20.74
C TYR A 5 25.79 -16.74 19.54
N MET A 6 25.14 -17.90 19.40
CA MET A 6 24.09 -18.15 18.41
C MET A 6 22.79 -17.43 18.82
N ASP A 7 22.22 -16.70 17.87
CA ASP A 7 21.00 -15.89 17.97
C ASP A 7 19.75 -16.79 18.08
N THR A 8 19.09 -16.76 19.22
CA THR A 8 17.95 -17.62 19.60
C THR A 8 16.67 -17.35 18.78
N CYS A 9 16.68 -16.32 17.93
CA CYS A 9 15.58 -16.03 17.00
C CYS A 9 15.50 -17.03 15.83
N HIS A 10 16.59 -17.72 15.48
CA HIS A 10 16.64 -18.63 14.33
C HIS A 10 16.08 -20.03 14.63
N ALA A 11 16.19 -20.51 15.87
CA ALA A 11 15.79 -21.87 16.26
C ALA A 11 14.26 -22.08 16.23
N GLY A 12 13.47 -21.02 16.46
CA GLY A 12 12.00 -21.10 16.40
C GLY A 12 11.45 -21.28 14.97
N PHE A 13 12.23 -20.97 13.93
CA PHE A 13 11.78 -20.98 12.54
C PHE A 13 12.01 -22.31 11.81
N GLU A 14 13.00 -23.12 12.23
CA GLU A 14 13.26 -24.42 11.60
C GLU A 14 12.29 -25.53 12.02
N ALA A 15 11.71 -25.42 13.23
CA ALA A 15 10.73 -26.38 13.74
C ALA A 15 9.40 -26.37 12.96
N GLU A 16 9.04 -25.26 12.30
CA GLU A 16 7.81 -25.13 11.51
C GLU A 16 7.93 -25.71 10.09
N ARG A 17 9.11 -26.22 9.71
CA ARG A 17 9.47 -26.62 8.34
C ARG A 17 9.35 -28.13 8.07
N SER A 18 9.25 -28.97 9.10
CA SER A 18 9.45 -30.43 8.98
C SER A 18 8.19 -31.26 8.71
N GLU A 19 7.00 -30.68 8.59
CA GLU A 19 5.77 -31.45 8.37
C GLU A 19 4.92 -30.90 7.20
N VAL A 20 5.32 -31.10 5.93
CA VAL A 20 4.33 -31.04 4.84
C VAL A 20 4.72 -31.94 3.66
N SER A 21 3.84 -32.89 3.35
CA SER A 21 3.83 -33.78 2.19
C SER A 21 3.58 -33.03 0.87
N THR A 22 4.30 -33.41 -0.20
CA THR A 22 4.30 -32.77 -1.51
C THR A 22 3.28 -33.37 -2.47
N THR A 23 2.46 -32.53 -3.11
CA THR A 23 1.80 -32.88 -4.38
C THR A 23 1.79 -31.65 -5.28
N ALA A 24 2.41 -31.76 -6.45
CA ALA A 24 2.62 -30.65 -7.38
C ALA A 24 1.54 -30.64 -8.46
N TYR A 25 0.94 -29.47 -8.71
CA TYR A 25 0.14 -29.22 -9.91
C TYR A 25 0.73 -28.03 -10.67
N HIS A 26 0.95 -28.22 -11.98
CA HIS A 26 1.43 -27.20 -12.90
C HIS A 26 0.25 -26.39 -13.45
N TYR A 27 0.40 -25.07 -13.49
CA TYR A 27 -0.44 -24.21 -14.32
C TYR A 27 0.42 -23.44 -15.30
N GLN A 28 0.05 -23.55 -16.58
CA GLN A 28 0.61 -22.85 -17.72
C GLN A 28 -0.31 -21.67 -18.06
N VAL A 29 0.24 -20.47 -18.20
CA VAL A 29 -0.51 -19.31 -18.70
C VAL A 29 -0.17 -19.16 -20.17
N ASP A 30 -1.05 -19.61 -21.04
CA ASP A 30 -0.91 -19.40 -22.48
C ASP A 30 -1.28 -17.96 -22.84
N VAL A 31 -0.32 -17.23 -23.40
CA VAL A 31 -0.58 -15.93 -24.03
C VAL A 31 -0.78 -16.18 -25.53
N THR A 32 -2.03 -16.29 -25.98
CA THR A 32 -2.34 -16.26 -27.41
C THR A 32 -2.11 -14.85 -27.95
N ARG A 33 -1.01 -14.64 -28.68
CA ARG A 33 -0.94 -13.59 -29.70
C ARG A 33 -1.47 -14.17 -31.01
N ARG A 34 -2.42 -13.48 -31.65
CA ARG A 34 -2.74 -13.72 -33.07
C ARG A 34 -1.46 -13.53 -33.86
N ALA A 35 -1.03 -14.60 -34.52
CA ALA A 35 0.14 -14.64 -35.38
C ALA A 35 -0.18 -13.95 -36.70
N ASP A 36 0.72 -13.08 -37.15
CA ASP A 36 1.03 -12.94 -38.57
C ASP A 36 2.48 -13.40 -38.77
N PHE A 37 2.69 -13.97 -39.95
CA PHE A 37 3.61 -15.05 -40.25
C PHE A 37 5.12 -14.79 -40.08
N ASN A 38 5.83 -15.88 -39.78
CA ASN A 38 7.27 -16.14 -39.95
C ASN A 38 8.27 -15.44 -39.01
N SER A 39 8.46 -16.02 -37.83
CA SER A 39 9.79 -16.41 -37.32
C SER A 39 9.68 -17.04 -35.93
N THR A 40 9.99 -18.32 -35.83
CA THR A 40 10.07 -19.12 -34.60
C THR A 40 11.32 -18.78 -33.80
N ARG A 41 11.14 -18.21 -32.60
CA ARG A 41 11.93 -18.47 -31.38
C ARG A 41 11.18 -17.93 -30.16
N HIS A 42 10.52 -18.84 -29.45
CA HIS A 42 9.87 -18.55 -28.17
C HIS A 42 10.92 -18.68 -27.05
N ALA A 43 11.30 -17.57 -26.42
CA ALA A 43 11.93 -17.61 -25.11
C ALA A 43 10.80 -17.66 -24.07
N VAL A 44 10.63 -18.80 -23.42
CA VAL A 44 9.72 -19.00 -22.30
C VAL A 44 10.51 -18.69 -21.03
N GLU A 45 10.31 -17.51 -20.44
CA GLU A 45 10.76 -17.25 -19.07
C GLU A 45 9.68 -17.72 -18.11
N SER A 46 9.91 -18.87 -17.46
CA SER A 46 9.04 -19.38 -16.41
C SER A 46 9.33 -18.66 -15.09
N MET A 47 8.40 -17.82 -14.63
CA MET A 47 8.36 -17.42 -13.22
C MET A 47 7.77 -18.58 -12.40
N SER A 48 8.54 -19.13 -11.47
CA SER A 48 8.09 -20.25 -10.63
C SER A 48 7.31 -19.74 -9.41
N PHE A 49 6.07 -20.19 -9.30
CA PHE A 49 5.19 -19.94 -8.16
C PHE A 49 5.34 -21.08 -7.15
N ARG A 50 5.42 -20.78 -5.86
CA ARG A 50 5.29 -21.78 -4.79
C ARG A 50 3.97 -21.57 -4.07
N MET A 51 3.08 -22.56 -4.15
CA MET A 51 1.93 -22.62 -3.25
C MET A 51 2.40 -23.00 -1.85
N ALA A 52 1.97 -22.26 -0.83
CA ALA A 52 2.06 -22.74 0.54
C ALA A 52 0.97 -23.82 0.75
N ALA A 53 1.20 -24.73 1.69
CA ALA A 53 0.38 -25.91 2.00
C ALA A 53 -1.12 -25.63 2.28
N ASN A 54 -1.50 -24.36 2.42
CA ASN A 54 -2.84 -23.90 2.79
C ASN A 54 -3.63 -23.22 1.64
N GLY A 55 -3.26 -23.44 0.38
CA GLY A 55 -3.97 -22.82 -0.75
C GLY A 55 -3.63 -21.34 -0.97
N GLN A 56 -2.65 -20.77 -0.27
CA GLN A 56 -2.15 -19.42 -0.54
C GLN A 56 -1.27 -19.39 -1.79
N ILE A 57 -1.64 -18.54 -2.75
CA ILE A 57 -0.68 -18.00 -3.73
C ILE A 57 0.18 -16.99 -2.99
N ARG A 58 1.38 -17.40 -2.59
CA ARG A 58 2.43 -16.46 -2.18
C ARG A 58 3.31 -16.18 -3.40
N LEU A 59 3.36 -14.93 -3.85
CA LEU A 59 4.61 -14.44 -4.40
C LEU A 59 5.52 -14.20 -3.19
N ILE A 60 6.30 -15.21 -2.82
CA ILE A 60 7.40 -14.98 -1.88
C ILE A 60 8.39 -14.15 -2.71
N GLY A 61 8.46 -12.85 -2.43
CA GLY A 61 9.55 -12.02 -2.92
C GLY A 61 10.84 -12.79 -2.69
N ILE A 62 11.71 -12.81 -3.71
CA ILE A 62 12.99 -13.52 -3.69
C ILE A 62 13.57 -13.32 -2.28
N PRO A 63 13.79 -14.40 -1.50
CA PRO A 63 14.35 -14.26 -0.16
C PRO A 63 15.57 -13.35 -0.25
N ARG A 64 15.86 -12.57 0.80
CA ARG A 64 17.17 -11.92 0.98
C ARG A 64 18.26 -13.01 0.97
N ASN A 65 18.58 -13.49 -0.21
CA ASN A 65 19.69 -14.36 -0.47
C ASN A 65 20.78 -13.43 -0.99
N PHE A 66 21.96 -13.65 -0.42
CA PHE A 66 23.25 -13.02 -0.66
C PHE A 66 23.73 -13.13 -2.13
N PHE A 67 22.85 -12.86 -3.10
CA PHE A 67 23.20 -12.77 -4.50
C PHE A 67 23.76 -11.38 -4.76
N THR A 68 25.07 -11.35 -4.93
CA THR A 68 25.91 -10.24 -5.37
C THR A 68 25.61 -9.78 -6.80
N GLY A 69 24.37 -9.92 -7.29
CA GLY A 69 23.96 -9.67 -8.66
C GLY A 69 22.51 -9.21 -8.82
N GLN A 70 21.94 -8.51 -7.84
CA GLN A 70 20.64 -7.89 -8.03
C GLN A 70 20.74 -6.76 -9.07
N SER A 71 19.90 -6.83 -10.10
CA SER A 71 19.76 -5.77 -11.10
C SER A 71 19.48 -4.43 -10.40
N PRO A 72 20.19 -3.34 -10.76
CA PRO A 72 19.93 -2.03 -10.19
C PRO A 72 18.52 -1.51 -10.54
N TYR A 73 17.84 -2.15 -11.49
CA TYR A 73 16.50 -1.80 -11.95
C TYR A 73 15.39 -2.56 -11.20
N ASN A 74 15.74 -3.49 -10.31
CA ASN A 74 14.75 -4.23 -9.52
C ASN A 74 14.28 -3.41 -8.31
N PHE A 75 12.97 -3.49 -8.05
CA PHE A 75 12.37 -2.98 -6.82
C PHE A 75 12.87 -3.77 -5.60
N GLN A 76 13.27 -3.07 -4.55
CA GLN A 76 13.77 -3.66 -3.30
C GLN A 76 12.66 -3.75 -2.26
N GLY A 77 12.04 -4.93 -2.15
CA GLY A 77 10.97 -5.21 -1.20
C GLY A 77 10.00 -6.28 -1.68
N ASP A 78 8.94 -6.47 -0.93
CA ASP A 78 7.89 -7.44 -1.27
C ASP A 78 6.71 -6.73 -1.94
N LEU A 79 6.35 -7.19 -3.14
CA LEU A 79 5.14 -6.76 -3.85
C LEU A 79 4.09 -7.87 -3.71
N VAL A 80 3.00 -7.59 -3.02
CA VAL A 80 2.08 -8.61 -2.50
C VAL A 80 0.66 -8.37 -3.00
N ILE A 81 0.20 -9.26 -3.88
CA ILE A 81 -1.21 -9.33 -4.31
C ILE A 81 -1.79 -10.65 -3.77
N ARG A 82 -2.77 -10.57 -2.87
CA ARG A 82 -3.44 -11.74 -2.26
C ARG A 82 -4.87 -11.89 -2.81
N PRO A 83 -5.51 -13.06 -2.65
CA PRO A 83 -6.94 -13.20 -2.87
C PRO A 83 -7.73 -12.16 -2.05
N ARG A 84 -8.87 -11.69 -2.59
CA ARG A 84 -9.67 -10.59 -2.02
C ARG A 84 -10.00 -10.79 -0.54
N GLU A 85 -10.39 -12.01 -0.15
CA GLU A 85 -10.75 -12.38 1.21
C GLU A 85 -9.61 -12.18 2.22
N GLN A 86 -8.36 -12.34 1.77
CA GLN A 86 -7.17 -12.22 2.62
C GLN A 86 -6.53 -10.84 2.53
N ALA A 87 -6.75 -10.12 1.43
CA ALA A 87 -6.15 -8.82 1.15
C ALA A 87 -6.61 -7.73 2.13
N GLY A 88 -7.80 -7.86 2.72
CA GLY A 88 -8.33 -6.90 3.71
C GLY A 88 -7.79 -7.05 5.13
N ILE A 89 -7.24 -8.21 5.52
CA ILE A 89 -6.92 -8.51 6.93
C ILE A 89 -5.81 -7.59 7.49
N LEU A 90 -4.68 -7.52 6.78
CA LEU A 90 -3.54 -6.69 7.19
C LEU A 90 -3.85 -5.18 7.18
N PRO A 91 -4.43 -4.59 6.11
CA PRO A 91 -4.74 -3.17 6.10
C PRO A 91 -5.85 -2.80 7.11
N GLN A 92 -6.79 -3.71 7.41
CA GLN A 92 -7.74 -3.51 8.51
C GLN A 92 -6.97 -3.36 9.83
N ARG A 93 -6.09 -4.31 10.17
CA ARG A 93 -5.26 -4.22 11.38
C ARG A 93 -4.41 -2.95 11.42
N ALA A 94 -3.73 -2.64 10.32
CA ALA A 94 -2.92 -1.43 10.19
C ALA A 94 -3.71 -0.12 10.35
N SER A 95 -5.03 -0.17 10.16
CA SER A 95 -5.90 0.97 10.39
C SER A 95 -6.17 1.20 11.89
N PHE A 96 -6.26 0.17 12.72
CA PHE A 96 -6.60 0.32 14.15
C PHE A 96 -5.40 0.21 15.08
N GLU A 97 -4.38 -0.56 14.70
CA GLU A 97 -3.20 -0.75 15.52
C GLU A 97 -2.37 0.55 15.60
N PRO A 98 -1.86 0.91 16.79
CA PRO A 98 -0.97 2.05 16.90
C PRO A 98 0.34 1.78 16.13
N PRO A 99 0.97 2.82 15.57
CA PRO A 99 2.30 2.66 14.97
C PRO A 99 3.29 2.17 16.04
N THR A 100 4.34 1.49 15.60
CA THR A 100 5.40 0.99 16.49
C THR A 100 6.72 1.66 16.14
N PRO A 101 7.72 1.66 17.04
CA PRO A 101 9.06 2.17 16.68
C PRO A 101 9.75 1.38 15.56
N HIS A 102 9.23 0.19 15.20
CA HIS A 102 9.85 -0.72 14.24
C HIS A 102 9.08 -0.88 12.93
N ALA A 103 7.82 -0.44 12.88
CA ALA A 103 6.95 -0.61 11.72
C ALA A 103 6.09 0.63 11.47
N LEU A 104 6.03 1.03 10.21
CA LEU A 104 5.24 2.15 9.71
C LEU A 104 4.31 1.67 8.59
N ASN A 105 3.05 2.13 8.62
CA ASN A 105 2.03 1.75 7.64
C ASN A 105 1.53 2.99 6.91
N PHE A 106 1.56 2.94 5.58
CA PHE A 106 1.02 3.95 4.67
C PHE A 106 -0.18 3.38 3.92
N PHE A 107 -1.17 4.22 3.67
CA PHE A 107 -2.23 4.01 2.69
C PHE A 107 -2.04 5.01 1.55
N THR A 108 -2.40 4.61 0.34
CA THR A 108 -2.26 5.42 -0.87
C THR A 108 -3.46 5.23 -1.78
N ASP A 109 -3.90 6.31 -2.42
CA ASP A 109 -4.96 6.27 -3.43
C ASP A 109 -4.80 7.45 -4.39
N ALA A 110 -5.41 7.36 -5.57
CA ALA A 110 -5.46 8.41 -6.55
C ALA A 110 -6.87 8.61 -7.12
N SER A 111 -7.26 9.86 -7.33
CA SER A 111 -8.52 10.19 -8.00
C SER A 111 -8.24 10.78 -9.37
N PHE A 112 -8.82 10.17 -10.42
CA PHE A 112 -8.69 10.63 -11.79
C PHE A 112 -10.04 11.17 -12.33
N PRO A 113 -10.06 12.27 -13.08
CA PRO A 113 -11.27 12.76 -13.71
C PRO A 113 -11.82 11.73 -14.72
N GLY A 114 -13.00 11.19 -14.43
CA GLY A 114 -13.59 10.06 -15.16
C GLY A 114 -13.95 10.33 -16.63
N LYS A 115 -14.42 9.27 -17.30
CA LYS A 115 -14.76 9.21 -18.74
C LYS A 115 -15.89 10.15 -19.18
N ASP A 116 -16.72 10.63 -18.25
CA ASP A 116 -17.96 11.36 -18.58
C ASP A 116 -17.70 12.78 -19.08
N SER A 117 -16.49 13.29 -18.91
CA SER A 117 -16.09 14.56 -19.46
C SER A 117 -15.32 14.30 -20.77
N TRP A 118 -15.96 14.55 -21.91
CA TRP A 118 -15.31 14.74 -23.23
C TRP A 118 -15.16 13.47 -24.11
N GLU A 119 -16.21 13.15 -24.86
CA GLU A 119 -16.04 12.47 -26.15
C GLU A 119 -15.13 13.35 -27.05
N GLY A 120 -13.97 12.82 -27.42
CA GLY A 120 -13.09 13.43 -28.43
C GLY A 120 -11.91 14.27 -27.93
N ALA A 121 -11.80 14.59 -26.63
CA ALA A 121 -10.63 15.30 -26.09
C ALA A 121 -9.59 14.33 -25.49
N PRO A 122 -8.28 14.67 -25.51
CA PRO A 122 -7.25 13.90 -24.83
C PRO A 122 -7.61 13.69 -23.35
N ARG A 123 -7.47 12.46 -22.84
CA ARG A 123 -7.71 12.08 -21.43
C ARG A 123 -6.61 12.59 -20.49
N ILE A 124 -6.25 13.86 -20.63
CA ILE A 124 -5.17 14.48 -19.89
C ILE A 124 -5.80 15.36 -18.81
N SER A 125 -5.36 15.19 -17.57
CA SER A 125 -5.79 16.05 -16.48
C SER A 125 -5.36 17.48 -16.76
N SER A 126 -6.27 18.43 -16.50
CA SER A 126 -6.06 19.85 -16.77
C SER A 126 -6.14 20.66 -15.49
N PRO A 127 -5.70 21.92 -15.47
CA PRO A 127 -5.87 22.77 -14.29
C PRO A 127 -7.33 22.91 -13.83
N LYS A 128 -8.29 22.82 -14.76
CA LYS A 128 -9.74 22.89 -14.46
C LYS A 128 -10.33 21.57 -13.96
N ASN A 129 -9.68 20.46 -14.27
CA ASN A 129 -10.10 19.12 -13.89
C ASN A 129 -8.86 18.26 -13.67
N PRO A 130 -8.12 18.50 -12.58
CA PRO A 130 -6.87 17.81 -12.33
C PRO A 130 -7.14 16.35 -11.96
N ALA A 131 -6.13 15.51 -12.04
CA ALA A 131 -6.08 14.26 -11.30
C ALA A 131 -5.50 14.57 -9.92
N SER A 132 -5.44 13.58 -9.05
CA SER A 132 -4.90 13.78 -7.71
C SER A 132 -4.37 12.47 -7.15
N MET A 133 -3.51 12.60 -6.15
CA MET A 133 -3.01 11.48 -5.36
C MET A 133 -2.97 11.87 -3.89
N ALA A 134 -3.08 10.88 -3.02
CA ALA A 134 -3.09 11.05 -1.59
C ALA A 134 -2.34 9.92 -0.90
N ILE A 135 -1.72 10.25 0.23
CA ILE A 135 -1.15 9.28 1.16
C ILE A 135 -1.56 9.62 2.59
N ALA A 136 -1.67 8.59 3.43
CA ALA A 136 -1.93 8.75 4.85
C ALA A 136 -1.13 7.74 5.69
N TRP A 137 -0.65 8.16 6.85
CA TRP A 137 0.06 7.29 7.81
C TRP A 137 -0.08 7.76 9.26
N LYS A 138 0.15 6.85 10.21
CA LYS A 138 0.21 7.18 11.65
C LYS A 138 1.67 7.23 12.10
N SER A 139 2.09 8.31 12.76
CA SER A 139 3.48 8.51 13.21
C SER A 139 3.73 7.96 14.61
N TRP A 140 4.94 7.46 14.86
CA TRP A 140 5.43 7.09 16.20
C TRP A 140 6.29 8.22 16.80
N PRO A 141 6.19 8.53 18.13
CA PRO A 141 5.27 7.96 19.10
C PRO A 141 3.84 8.48 18.89
N GLY A 142 2.93 7.57 18.58
CA GLY A 142 1.53 7.90 18.44
C GLY A 142 0.90 7.90 19.83
N ILE A 143 0.28 9.02 20.23
CA ILE A 143 -0.70 8.98 21.32
C ILE A 143 -1.83 8.05 20.84
N ALA A 144 -2.45 7.31 21.76
CA ALA A 144 -3.47 6.29 21.49
C ALA A 144 -4.68 6.74 20.62
N ASN A 145 -4.74 8.01 20.20
CA ASN A 145 -5.71 8.58 19.27
C ASN A 145 -5.09 8.91 17.89
N THR A 146 -4.89 7.84 17.10
CA THR A 146 -5.40 7.62 15.72
C THR A 146 -5.40 8.70 14.62
N LYS A 147 -4.90 9.93 14.81
CA LYS A 147 -4.90 10.92 13.71
C LYS A 147 -3.89 10.53 12.61
N TYR A 148 -4.40 10.37 11.39
CA TYR A 148 -3.56 10.21 10.21
C TYR A 148 -2.84 11.52 9.88
N ASN A 149 -1.52 11.43 9.68
CA ASN A 149 -0.78 12.39 8.88
C ASN A 149 -1.16 12.17 7.43
N LYS A 150 -1.30 13.26 6.68
CA LYS A 150 -1.82 13.25 5.33
C LYS A 150 -0.97 14.14 4.44
N ARG A 151 -0.79 13.70 3.20
CA ARG A 151 -0.28 14.55 2.11
C ARG A 151 -1.09 14.26 0.86
N SER A 152 -1.33 15.29 0.07
CA SER A 152 -2.12 15.16 -1.14
C SER A 152 -1.68 16.17 -2.19
N PHE A 153 -1.80 15.77 -3.45
CA PHE A 153 -1.32 16.56 -4.57
C PHE A 153 -2.36 16.54 -5.68
N GLN A 154 -2.54 17.68 -6.34
CA GLN A 154 -3.16 17.72 -7.67
C GLN A 154 -2.10 17.41 -8.73
N LEU A 155 -2.50 16.63 -9.73
CA LEU A 155 -1.69 16.21 -10.86
C LEU A 155 -2.26 16.85 -12.13
N VAL A 156 -1.47 17.70 -12.77
CA VAL A 156 -1.82 18.34 -14.05
C VAL A 156 -0.95 17.74 -15.15
N GLY A 157 -1.54 17.39 -16.29
CA GLY A 157 -0.84 16.68 -17.37
C GLY A 157 -0.81 15.15 -17.20
N CYS A 158 -1.56 14.60 -16.25
CA CYS A 158 -1.66 13.15 -16.03
C CYS A 158 -2.58 12.53 -17.07
N THR A 159 -2.10 11.49 -17.75
CA THR A 159 -2.77 10.92 -18.94
C THR A 159 -3.67 9.72 -18.65
N ASP A 160 -3.54 9.11 -17.47
CA ASP A 160 -4.19 7.85 -17.13
C ASP A 160 -4.31 7.69 -15.61
N PHE A 161 -5.41 7.09 -15.14
CA PHE A 161 -5.59 6.76 -13.72
C PHE A 161 -4.45 5.87 -13.20
N ARG A 162 -3.95 4.93 -14.01
CA ARG A 162 -2.82 4.04 -13.65
C ARG A 162 -1.53 4.80 -13.38
N VAL A 163 -1.34 5.94 -14.05
CA VAL A 163 -0.20 6.82 -13.81
C VAL A 163 -0.36 7.54 -12.48
N ALA A 164 -1.56 8.06 -12.18
CA ALA A 164 -1.85 8.69 -10.90
C ALA A 164 -1.68 7.72 -9.71
N GLU A 165 -2.15 6.48 -9.87
CA GLU A 165 -2.02 5.41 -8.88
C GLU A 165 -0.56 5.02 -8.61
N LEU A 166 0.23 4.83 -9.67
CA LEU A 166 1.67 4.59 -9.53
C LEU A 166 2.35 5.78 -8.85
N HIS A 167 1.91 7.00 -9.14
CA HIS A 167 2.44 8.20 -8.51
C HIS A 167 2.13 8.26 -7.00
N ALA A 168 0.95 7.81 -6.57
CA ALA A 168 0.59 7.70 -5.16
C ALA A 168 1.50 6.72 -4.41
N LEU A 169 1.83 5.56 -5.03
CA LEU A 169 2.81 4.62 -4.50
C LEU A 169 4.21 5.22 -4.40
N VAL A 170 4.66 5.93 -5.45
CA VAL A 170 5.96 6.64 -5.44
C VAL A 170 6.01 7.65 -4.30
N LEU A 171 4.95 8.46 -4.13
CA LEU A 171 4.86 9.46 -3.06
C LEU A 171 4.95 8.81 -1.67
N ALA A 172 4.35 7.64 -1.47
CA ALA A 172 4.46 6.92 -0.20
C ALA A 172 5.89 6.39 0.05
N LEU A 173 6.55 5.83 -0.97
CA LEU A 173 7.94 5.35 -0.86
C LEU A 173 8.92 6.50 -0.56
N GLU A 174 8.77 7.63 -1.25
CA GLU A 174 9.59 8.82 -1.04
C GLU A 174 9.32 9.44 0.34
N THR A 175 8.05 9.52 0.75
CA THR A 175 7.68 10.00 2.09
C THR A 175 8.22 9.06 3.18
N ALA A 176 8.13 7.75 2.99
CA ALA A 176 8.72 6.77 3.90
C ALA A 176 10.23 6.97 4.04
N THR A 177 10.93 7.24 2.93
CA THR A 177 12.38 7.54 2.95
C THR A 177 12.72 8.75 3.83
N VAL A 178 11.87 9.78 3.84
CA VAL A 178 12.02 10.96 4.68
C VAL A 178 11.68 10.65 6.14
N VAL A 179 10.50 10.08 6.41
CA VAL A 179 10.02 9.79 7.78
C VAL A 179 11.00 8.86 8.51
N CYS A 180 11.50 7.83 7.83
CA CYS A 180 12.42 6.86 8.43
C CYS A 180 13.80 7.43 8.75
N ARG A 181 14.19 8.61 8.21
CA ARG A 181 15.43 9.29 8.64
C ARG A 181 15.36 9.72 10.10
N LEU A 182 14.16 9.99 10.61
CA LEU A 182 13.92 10.45 11.97
C LEU A 182 13.64 9.28 12.94
N GLN A 183 13.64 8.04 12.45
CA GLN A 183 13.26 6.86 13.22
C GLN A 183 14.33 5.77 13.10
N PRO A 184 15.41 5.83 13.91
CA PRO A 184 16.57 4.93 13.76
C PRO A 184 16.26 3.46 14.06
N LYS A 185 15.17 3.16 14.75
CA LYS A 185 14.72 1.80 15.07
C LYS A 185 13.79 1.20 14.02
N MET A 186 13.49 1.95 12.95
CA MET A 186 12.58 1.49 11.91
C MET A 186 13.16 0.27 11.19
N GLN A 187 12.35 -0.78 11.06
CA GLN A 187 12.74 -2.03 10.39
C GLN A 187 11.84 -2.34 9.21
N ARG A 188 10.62 -1.78 9.17
CA ARG A 188 9.61 -2.16 8.20
C ARG A 188 8.70 -1.00 7.79
N VAL A 189 8.43 -0.89 6.50
CA VAL A 189 7.40 -0.03 5.93
C VAL A 189 6.41 -0.87 5.14
N SER A 190 5.13 -0.80 5.49
CA SER A 190 4.04 -1.37 4.70
C SER A 190 3.31 -0.25 3.96
N ILE A 191 3.04 -0.43 2.67
CA ILE A 191 2.29 0.49 1.82
C ILE A 191 1.09 -0.25 1.26
N PHE A 192 -0.10 0.31 1.46
CA PHE A 192 -1.37 -0.27 1.05
C PHE A 192 -1.97 0.54 -0.10
N SER A 193 -2.23 -0.10 -1.24
CA SER A 193 -2.86 0.49 -2.43
C SER A 193 -3.92 -0.45 -2.97
N ASP A 194 -5.02 0.07 -3.49
CA ASP A 194 -6.04 -0.73 -4.15
C ASP A 194 -5.81 -0.94 -5.66
N CYS A 195 -4.75 -0.34 -6.21
CA CYS A 195 -4.38 -0.48 -7.61
C CYS A 195 -3.41 -1.65 -7.87
N GLN A 196 -3.97 -2.81 -8.24
CA GLN A 196 -3.16 -3.98 -8.63
C GLN A 196 -2.23 -3.68 -9.82
N ASP A 197 -2.65 -2.83 -10.76
CA ASP A 197 -1.88 -2.54 -11.96
C ASP A 197 -0.59 -1.76 -11.65
N ALA A 198 -0.65 -0.83 -10.70
CA ALA A 198 0.54 -0.12 -10.23
C ALA A 198 1.53 -1.09 -9.57
N ILE A 199 1.04 -2.02 -8.75
CA ILE A 199 1.87 -3.06 -8.12
C ILE A 199 2.48 -4.00 -9.18
N ARG A 200 1.68 -4.48 -10.15
CA ARG A 200 2.17 -5.33 -11.25
C ARG A 200 3.20 -4.62 -12.13
N LYS A 201 3.08 -3.30 -12.31
CA LYS A 201 4.06 -2.51 -13.04
C LYS A 201 5.41 -2.51 -12.32
N LEU A 202 5.41 -2.36 -11.00
CA LEU A 202 6.64 -2.48 -10.19
C LEU A 202 7.20 -3.91 -10.16
N MET A 203 6.35 -4.95 -10.22
CA MET A 203 6.81 -6.35 -10.34
C MET A 203 7.61 -6.60 -11.62
N LYS A 204 7.44 -5.76 -12.65
CA LYS A 204 8.13 -5.83 -13.94
C LYS A 204 9.07 -4.64 -14.12
N ALA A 205 9.66 -4.12 -13.04
CA ALA A 205 10.46 -2.89 -13.08
C ALA A 205 11.71 -3.01 -13.98
N ASP A 206 12.31 -4.20 -14.07
CA ASP A 206 13.48 -4.49 -14.91
C ASP A 206 13.19 -4.66 -16.40
N SER A 207 11.92 -4.85 -16.78
CA SER A 207 11.55 -4.97 -18.18
C SER A 207 11.92 -3.71 -18.97
N GLU A 208 12.35 -3.89 -20.23
CA GLU A 208 12.83 -2.79 -21.08
C GLU A 208 11.81 -1.64 -21.22
N SER A 209 10.51 -1.97 -21.22
CA SER A 209 9.44 -0.97 -21.29
C SER A 209 9.28 -0.16 -19.99
N ASN A 210 9.61 -0.74 -18.83
CA ASN A 210 9.38 -0.11 -17.53
C ASN A 210 10.65 0.50 -16.94
N ARG A 211 11.84 -0.03 -17.25
CA ARG A 211 13.12 0.47 -16.73
C ARG A 211 13.38 1.94 -17.09
N ASN A 212 12.75 2.42 -18.16
CA ASN A 212 12.86 3.79 -18.66
C ASN A 212 11.71 4.70 -18.21
N ASP A 213 10.70 4.15 -17.53
CA ASP A 213 9.60 4.93 -16.96
C ASP A 213 10.10 5.72 -15.74
N PRO A 214 9.98 7.06 -15.73
CA PRO A 214 10.47 7.89 -14.63
C PRO A 214 9.85 7.56 -13.28
N LEU A 215 8.58 7.14 -13.22
CA LEU A 215 7.91 6.78 -11.97
C LEU A 215 8.40 5.44 -11.44
N VAL A 216 8.64 4.47 -12.33
CA VAL A 216 9.23 3.18 -11.95
C VAL A 216 10.64 3.40 -11.39
N ARG A 217 11.47 4.23 -12.05
CA ARG A 217 12.80 4.59 -11.56
C ARG A 217 12.75 5.22 -10.18
N ARG A 218 11.87 6.21 -9.97
CA ARG A 218 11.67 6.84 -8.65
C ARG A 218 11.26 5.83 -7.57
N ALA A 219 10.33 4.92 -7.88
CA ALA A 219 9.91 3.88 -6.95
C ALA A 219 11.06 2.93 -6.60
N VAL A 220 11.83 2.49 -7.61
CA VAL A 220 13.02 1.65 -7.45
C VAL A 220 14.05 2.38 -6.59
N ASP A 221 14.43 3.60 -6.93
CA ASP A 221 15.41 4.39 -6.17
C ASP A 221 14.99 4.59 -4.71
N ALA A 222 13.72 4.91 -4.45
CA ALA A 222 13.18 5.06 -3.10
C ALA A 222 13.22 3.73 -2.33
N SER A 223 12.89 2.61 -2.98
CA SER A 223 12.97 1.27 -2.36
C SER A 223 14.43 0.89 -2.02
N HIS A 224 15.38 1.16 -2.91
CA HIS A 224 16.81 0.97 -2.66
C HIS A 224 17.32 1.84 -1.50
N ASN A 225 16.85 3.08 -1.40
CA ASN A 225 17.21 3.98 -0.29
C ASN A 225 16.70 3.47 1.06
N LEU A 226 15.54 2.80 1.10
CA LEU A 226 15.02 2.15 2.30
C LEU A 226 15.79 0.87 2.62
N ASP A 227 16.08 0.03 1.62
CA ASP A 227 16.81 -1.22 1.85
C ASP A 227 18.27 -1.00 2.29
N LYS A 228 18.96 0.02 1.75
CA LYS A 228 20.30 0.46 2.23
C LYS A 228 20.32 0.83 3.71
N LYS A 229 19.17 1.17 4.29
CA LYS A 229 19.01 1.45 5.73
C LYS A 229 18.59 0.23 6.54
N GLY A 230 18.52 -0.95 5.92
CA GLY A 230 18.02 -2.17 6.52
C GLY A 230 16.50 -2.23 6.65
N ILE A 231 15.76 -1.29 6.06
CA ILE A 231 14.30 -1.19 6.18
C ILE A 231 13.63 -2.04 5.11
N ARG A 232 12.84 -3.04 5.51
CA ARG A 232 12.07 -3.87 4.60
C ARG A 232 10.81 -3.15 4.13
N VAL A 233 10.65 -3.02 2.81
CA VAL A 233 9.45 -2.46 2.19
C VAL A 233 8.49 -3.57 1.79
N LEU A 234 7.20 -3.43 2.12
CA LEU A 234 6.13 -4.29 1.64
C LEU A 234 5.03 -3.44 1.01
N VAL A 235 4.70 -3.71 -0.25
CA VAL A 235 3.57 -3.08 -0.95
C VAL A 235 2.46 -4.11 -1.09
N HIS A 236 1.31 -3.84 -0.49
CA HIS A 236 0.17 -4.74 -0.43
C HIS A 236 -0.99 -4.20 -1.26
N TRP A 237 -1.58 -5.06 -2.07
CA TRP A 237 -2.89 -4.80 -2.64
C TRP A 237 -3.98 -4.85 -1.56
N VAL A 238 -4.90 -3.90 -1.60
CA VAL A 238 -6.08 -3.79 -0.74
C VAL A 238 -7.34 -3.77 -1.60
N PRO A 239 -8.44 -4.43 -1.21
CA PRO A 239 -9.68 -4.30 -1.95
C PRO A 239 -10.25 -2.89 -1.82
N GLY A 240 -10.44 -2.20 -2.95
CA GLY A 240 -11.14 -0.91 -3.00
C GLY A 240 -12.58 -1.02 -2.49
N HIS A 241 -13.06 0.07 -1.89
CA HIS A 241 -14.41 0.22 -1.30
C HIS A 241 -14.80 -0.92 -0.33
N ALA A 242 -13.83 -1.46 0.40
CA ALA A 242 -14.05 -2.55 1.35
C ALA A 242 -14.24 -2.07 2.80
N ASN A 243 -14.51 -0.78 3.03
CA ASN A 243 -14.65 -0.17 4.36
C ASN A 243 -13.41 -0.34 5.25
N ILE A 244 -12.22 -0.33 4.65
CA ILE A 244 -10.96 -0.35 5.39
C ILE A 244 -10.59 1.09 5.69
N GLU A 245 -10.63 1.50 6.97
CA GLU A 245 -10.54 2.91 7.40
C GLU A 245 -9.37 3.65 6.73
N GLY A 246 -8.15 3.10 6.76
CA GLY A 246 -7.00 3.75 6.13
C GLY A 246 -7.14 3.96 4.63
N ASN A 247 -7.79 3.02 3.91
CA ASN A 247 -8.05 3.15 2.48
C ASN A 247 -9.14 4.19 2.20
N GLU A 248 -10.21 4.20 2.99
CA GLU A 248 -11.29 5.18 2.86
C GLU A 248 -10.79 6.61 3.17
N VAL A 249 -9.83 6.76 4.09
CA VAL A 249 -9.19 8.05 4.40
C VAL A 249 -8.45 8.59 3.17
N VAL A 250 -7.74 7.75 2.41
CA VAL A 250 -7.00 8.21 1.22
C VAL A 250 -7.88 8.38 -0.02
N ASP A 251 -8.94 7.58 -0.19
CA ASP A 251 -9.96 7.77 -1.25
C ASP A 251 -10.63 9.14 -1.11
N ASP A 252 -11.15 9.41 0.09
CA ASP A 252 -11.80 10.69 0.41
C ASP A 252 -10.81 11.86 0.30
N LEU A 253 -9.57 11.69 0.74
CA LEU A 253 -8.53 12.71 0.59
C LEU A 253 -8.18 12.96 -0.88
N ALA A 254 -7.95 11.93 -1.68
CA ALA A 254 -7.66 12.07 -3.11
C ALA A 254 -8.82 12.76 -3.82
N TRP A 255 -10.05 12.33 -3.58
CA TRP A 255 -11.22 12.96 -4.17
C TRP A 255 -11.35 14.45 -3.80
N ARG A 256 -11.21 14.81 -2.52
CA ARG A 256 -11.26 16.22 -2.06
C ARG A 256 -10.16 17.04 -2.70
N THR A 257 -8.94 16.50 -2.76
CA THR A 257 -7.81 17.15 -3.42
C THR A 257 -8.07 17.36 -4.90
N ARG A 258 -8.72 16.42 -5.59
CA ARG A 258 -9.09 16.58 -7.01
C ARG A 258 -10.04 17.75 -7.24
N ILE A 259 -11.04 17.90 -6.38
CA ILE A 259 -12.10 18.90 -6.57
C ILE A 259 -11.77 20.27 -5.94
N CYS A 260 -10.75 20.32 -5.07
CA CYS A 260 -10.32 21.54 -4.39
C CYS A 260 -9.97 22.65 -5.39
N LYS A 261 -10.67 23.78 -5.27
CA LYS A 261 -10.45 24.95 -6.12
C LYS A 261 -9.39 25.87 -5.51
N ASN A 262 -8.12 25.62 -5.83
CA ASN A 262 -7.04 26.56 -5.51
C ASN A 262 -6.44 27.20 -6.77
N PRO A 263 -7.04 28.29 -7.29
CA PRO A 263 -6.59 28.92 -8.53
C PRO A 263 -5.20 29.57 -8.41
N LYS A 264 -4.69 29.83 -7.20
CA LYS A 264 -3.36 30.43 -7.00
C LYS A 264 -2.23 29.41 -7.06
N ALA A 265 -2.51 28.12 -6.80
CA ALA A 265 -1.51 27.06 -6.81
C ALA A 265 -1.42 26.33 -8.16
N MET A 266 -2.46 26.42 -9.00
CA MET A 266 -2.49 25.75 -10.30
C MET A 266 -1.95 26.64 -11.43
N PRO A 267 -1.29 26.04 -12.44
CA PRO A 267 -0.92 26.76 -13.65
C PRO A 267 -2.18 27.09 -14.47
N ALA A 268 -2.13 28.16 -15.28
CA ALA A 268 -3.23 28.50 -16.19
C ALA A 268 -3.35 27.50 -17.37
N GLU A 269 -2.23 26.90 -17.76
CA GLU A 269 -2.10 26.01 -18.91
C GLU A 269 -1.63 24.61 -18.49
N ILE A 270 -1.88 23.62 -19.35
CA ILE A 270 -1.37 22.26 -19.14
C ILE A 270 0.15 22.30 -19.34
N PRO A 271 0.95 21.86 -18.36
CA PRO A 271 2.40 21.82 -18.50
C PRO A 271 2.81 20.75 -19.54
N VAL A 272 3.94 20.99 -20.21
CA VAL A 272 4.51 20.05 -21.20
C VAL A 272 4.78 18.66 -20.60
N LEU A 273 5.19 18.62 -19.34
CA LEU A 273 5.36 17.41 -18.54
C LEU A 273 4.41 17.46 -17.35
N MET A 274 3.92 16.29 -16.94
CA MET A 274 3.07 16.18 -15.75
C MET A 274 3.74 16.83 -14.53
N LYS A 275 2.98 17.63 -13.79
CA LYS A 275 3.44 18.28 -12.56
C LYS A 275 2.49 18.01 -11.41
N GLU A 276 3.09 17.93 -10.23
CA GLU A 276 2.43 17.74 -8.95
C GLU A 276 2.41 19.06 -8.17
N TYR A 277 1.28 19.32 -7.51
CA TYR A 277 1.04 20.52 -6.74
C TYR A 277 0.45 20.13 -5.39
N GLU A 278 1.23 20.31 -4.31
CA GLU A 278 0.79 19.94 -2.96
C GLU A 278 -0.39 20.80 -2.54
N ILE A 279 -1.45 20.17 -2.04
CA ILE A 279 -2.63 20.84 -1.51
C ILE A 279 -2.59 20.72 0.02
N PRO A 280 -2.32 21.83 0.74
CA PRO A 280 -2.34 21.85 2.20
C PRO A 280 -3.68 21.41 2.79
N GLU A 281 -3.65 20.64 3.89
CA GLU A 281 -4.85 20.10 4.55
C GLU A 281 -5.86 21.19 4.96
N HIS A 282 -5.38 22.38 5.37
CA HIS A 282 -6.26 23.49 5.76
C HIS A 282 -7.13 24.03 4.61
N LEU A 283 -6.74 23.84 3.35
CA LEU A 283 -7.56 24.22 2.19
C LEU A 283 -8.66 23.18 1.89
N LEU A 284 -8.49 21.94 2.35
CA LEU A 284 -9.46 20.87 2.19
C LEU A 284 -10.56 20.90 3.26
N ALA A 285 -10.26 21.44 4.44
CA ALA A 285 -11.20 21.57 5.55
C ALA A 285 -12.35 22.56 5.27
N ILE A 286 -12.11 23.56 4.40
CA ILE A 286 -13.09 24.62 4.10
C ILE A 286 -14.27 24.08 3.26
N GLU A 287 -14.08 22.96 2.53
CA GLU A 287 -15.12 22.35 1.69
C GLU A 287 -15.98 21.30 2.43
N GLU A 288 -15.69 20.98 3.71
CA GLU A 288 -16.36 19.92 4.47
C GLU A 288 -17.86 20.17 4.71
N THR A 289 -18.31 21.43 4.77
CA THR A 289 -19.72 21.77 5.09
C THR A 289 -20.74 21.38 4.01
N ASN A 290 -20.31 21.08 2.78
CA ASN A 290 -21.21 20.68 1.69
C ASN A 290 -21.10 19.18 1.33
N HIS A 291 -20.24 18.42 2.00
CA HIS A 291 -19.70 17.15 1.48
C HIS A 291 -20.36 15.87 2.02
N ILE A 292 -20.93 15.89 3.23
CA ILE A 292 -21.47 14.69 3.91
C ILE A 292 -22.59 14.00 3.10
N ASP A 293 -23.35 14.76 2.31
CA ASP A 293 -24.48 14.23 1.53
C ASP A 293 -24.09 13.57 0.19
N PHE A 294 -22.95 13.95 -0.39
CA PHE A 294 -22.48 13.41 -1.67
C PHE A 294 -21.86 12.00 -1.51
N HIS A 295 -21.04 11.78 -0.47
CA HIS A 295 -20.42 10.47 -0.23
C HIS A 295 -21.44 9.39 0.15
N LYS A 296 -22.49 9.73 0.92
CA LYS A 296 -23.63 8.83 1.18
C LYS A 296 -24.32 8.40 -0.13
N SER A 297 -24.51 9.36 -1.05
CA SER A 297 -25.18 9.15 -2.34
C SER A 297 -24.34 8.34 -3.35
N ARG A 298 -23.01 8.45 -3.31
CA ARG A 298 -22.09 7.64 -4.14
C ARG A 298 -21.98 6.20 -3.60
N LYS A 299 -21.89 6.02 -2.28
CA LYS A 299 -21.88 4.70 -1.64
C LYS A 299 -23.19 3.93 -1.84
N ALA A 300 -24.34 4.62 -1.82
CA ALA A 300 -25.65 4.02 -2.09
C ALA A 300 -25.81 3.51 -3.54
N ARG A 301 -25.11 4.13 -4.52
CA ARG A 301 -25.17 3.73 -5.94
C ARG A 301 -24.24 2.58 -6.32
N LEU A 302 -23.18 2.34 -5.54
CA LEU A 302 -22.15 1.33 -5.84
C LEU A 302 -22.30 0.02 -5.05
N SER A 303 -23.29 -0.08 -4.15
CA SER A 303 -23.56 -1.30 -3.37
C SER A 303 -24.96 -1.87 -3.62
N PRO A 304 -25.11 -2.87 -4.51
CA PRO A 304 -26.30 -3.71 -4.55
C PRO A 304 -26.24 -4.86 -3.50
N TYR A 305 -25.11 -5.06 -2.82
CA TYR A 305 -24.79 -6.34 -2.18
C TYR A 305 -24.76 -6.37 -0.64
N HIS A 306 -25.28 -5.33 0.03
CA HIS A 306 -25.50 -5.38 1.48
C HIS A 306 -26.94 -5.07 1.84
N GLN A 307 -27.83 -6.01 1.53
CA GLN A 307 -28.90 -6.38 2.44
C GLN A 307 -28.75 -7.88 2.74
N THR A 308 -28.98 -8.25 3.99
CA THR A 308 -28.94 -9.62 4.56
C THR A 308 -27.56 -10.25 4.81
N LEU A 309 -26.87 -9.76 5.85
CA LEU A 309 -26.33 -10.69 6.85
C LEU A 309 -26.84 -10.22 8.22
N PRO A 310 -27.52 -11.08 9.01
CA PRO A 310 -27.95 -10.70 10.35
C PRO A 310 -26.71 -10.46 11.23
N ALA A 311 -26.77 -9.40 12.04
CA ALA A 311 -25.76 -9.13 13.04
C ALA A 311 -25.59 -10.37 13.96
N PRO A 312 -24.36 -10.78 14.30
CA PRO A 312 -24.17 -11.81 15.30
C PRO A 312 -24.72 -11.28 16.63
N SER A 313 -25.75 -11.94 17.13
CA SER A 313 -26.32 -11.69 18.45
C SER A 313 -25.27 -12.05 19.51
N TYR A 314 -24.58 -11.04 20.02
CA TYR A 314 -23.83 -11.20 21.27
C TYR A 314 -24.84 -11.38 22.39
N GLN A 315 -25.10 -12.64 22.76
CA GLN A 315 -25.69 -12.94 24.06
C GLN A 315 -24.69 -12.53 25.13
N SER A 316 -25.06 -11.49 25.88
CA SER A 316 -24.41 -11.06 27.11
C SER A 316 -24.33 -12.22 28.09
N LEU A 317 -23.11 -12.67 28.40
CA LEU A 317 -22.88 -13.53 29.56
C LEU A 317 -23.08 -12.69 30.85
N PRO A 318 -23.75 -13.24 31.88
CA PRO A 318 -23.95 -12.53 33.13
C PRO A 318 -22.63 -12.37 33.88
N TRP A 319 -22.33 -11.13 34.26
CA TRP A 319 -21.30 -10.79 35.23
C TRP A 319 -21.67 -11.39 36.60
N ASN A 320 -20.95 -12.42 37.03
CA ASN A 320 -20.98 -12.87 38.42
C ASN A 320 -19.76 -12.30 39.15
N ASN A 321 -20.01 -11.26 39.95
CA ASN A 321 -19.13 -10.79 41.01
C ASN A 321 -19.16 -11.82 42.15
N GLN A 322 -18.00 -12.36 42.54
CA GLN A 322 -17.58 -12.59 43.93
C GLN A 322 -16.33 -13.49 43.99
N THR A 323 -15.15 -12.90 44.26
CA THR A 323 -14.19 -13.43 45.25
C THR A 323 -13.14 -12.35 45.61
N PRO A 324 -12.64 -12.29 46.86
CA PRO A 324 -12.01 -11.10 47.42
C PRO A 324 -10.47 -11.10 47.32
N MET A 325 -9.93 -9.88 47.14
CA MET A 325 -8.67 -9.32 47.63
C MET A 325 -7.60 -10.29 48.18
N GLY A 326 -6.53 -10.49 47.39
CA GLY A 326 -5.19 -10.84 47.89
C GLY A 326 -4.27 -9.63 47.75
N ALA A 327 -3.82 -9.08 48.88
CA ALA A 327 -2.91 -7.95 48.94
C ALA A 327 -1.51 -8.33 48.41
N PHE A 328 -1.02 -7.60 47.39
CA PHE A 328 0.38 -7.64 46.99
C PHE A 328 1.11 -6.42 47.58
N GLN A 329 2.03 -6.69 48.51
CA GLN A 329 3.04 -5.75 48.99
C GLN A 329 4.12 -5.57 47.91
N TYR A 330 4.37 -4.35 47.48
CA TYR A 330 5.54 -3.98 46.68
C TYR A 330 6.73 -3.65 47.59
N PRO A 331 7.95 -4.16 47.33
CA PRO A 331 9.13 -3.65 47.99
C PRO A 331 9.56 -2.29 47.39
N ALA A 332 10.04 -1.40 48.26
CA ALA A 332 10.50 -0.07 47.93
C ALA A 332 11.75 -0.07 47.01
N PRO A 333 11.95 0.98 46.20
CA PRO A 333 13.09 1.08 45.30
C PRO A 333 14.40 1.37 46.05
N VAL A 334 15.43 0.60 45.74
CA VAL A 334 16.82 0.87 46.11
C VAL A 334 17.35 1.98 45.22
N VAL A 335 17.79 3.07 45.84
CA VAL A 335 18.53 4.16 45.19
C VAL A 335 19.99 3.74 45.08
N PHE A 336 20.57 3.84 43.88
CA PHE A 336 22.00 3.94 43.65
C PHE A 336 22.29 5.23 42.90
#